data_AF-A0A3B9Y6I1-F1
#
_entry.id   AF-A0A3B9Y6I1-F1
#
_cell.length_a   1.000
_cell.length_b   1.000
_cell.length_c   1.000
_cell.angle_alpha   90.00
_cell.angle_beta   90.00
_cell.angle_gamma   90.00
#
_symmetry.space_group_name_H-M   'P 1'
#
loop_
_entity.id
_entity.type
_entity.pdbx_description
1 polymer ?
#
loop_
_entity_poly.entity_id
_entity_poly.type
_entity_poly.pdbx_seq_one_letter_code
_entity_poly.pdbx_strand_id
1 'polypeptide(L)'
;MLHKGKLHAALQLKKGQFSMYDGSFSEQLQAYRHVLETLYQRYPSSKHLEDQLPPEGSRLSAGARPSIEFDRWLVSVDRTGANGTPPVNPFGREFANHEQARQWAECIEGITTLAVDGSQLQPWRDASIPVALIQVGFFANPHAHGRPYTKDVKLEVLSPEEIMEEAKSESGDPDSYPYSEMQVTLRRHMLEVETLCNQMEQYGHARRAGEPAHSPVVFFDGSLVVSFALTMPSPYRERYIASAVALLRTSEEQRVPLIGFVNTSYARDVITMLRRLDAMQARPTLRETKRIHDALLWQGRLCWGDRTPAMICARGDVLEGYGQYRESVAFCYLQTSSSHPPARLEFPRWMLDDGVLEPVLDVVRAEVIAGGSGYPYAIETADAVS
;
A
#
# COMPACT_ATOMS: atom_id res chain seq x y z
N MET A 1 -10.94 13.52 -29.85
CA MET A 1 -10.73 14.78 -29.10
C MET A 1 -12.10 15.37 -28.72
N LEU A 2 -12.38 15.62 -27.43
CA LEU A 2 -13.69 16.13 -26.98
C LEU A 2 -13.79 17.65 -27.16
N HIS A 3 -14.98 18.15 -27.52
CA HIS A 3 -15.20 19.60 -27.74
C HIS A 3 -15.38 20.35 -26.41
N LYS A 4 -14.30 21.01 -25.96
CA LYS A 4 -14.20 21.67 -24.64
C LYS A 4 -15.40 22.56 -24.28
N GLY A 5 -15.89 23.39 -25.21
CA GLY A 5 -17.03 24.28 -24.96
C GLY A 5 -18.36 23.56 -24.77
N LYS A 6 -18.57 22.43 -25.47
CA LYS A 6 -19.80 21.62 -25.34
C LYS A 6 -19.74 20.79 -24.06
N LEU A 7 -18.57 20.29 -23.71
CA LEU A 7 -18.32 19.63 -22.43
C LEU A 7 -18.60 20.56 -21.25
N HIS A 8 -18.08 21.79 -21.28
CA HIS A 8 -18.31 22.74 -20.18
C HIS A 8 -19.79 23.10 -20.02
N ALA A 9 -20.51 23.36 -21.12
CA ALA A 9 -21.96 23.63 -21.07
C ALA A 9 -22.75 22.43 -20.53
N ALA A 10 -22.41 21.21 -20.95
CA ALA A 10 -23.04 19.98 -20.46
C ALA A 10 -22.80 19.75 -18.96
N LEU A 11 -21.59 20.04 -18.46
CA LEU A 11 -21.26 19.97 -17.04
C LEU A 11 -22.02 21.03 -16.23
N GLN A 12 -22.10 22.28 -16.72
CA GLN A 12 -22.85 23.34 -16.04
C GLN A 12 -24.34 23.03 -15.93
N LEU A 13 -24.94 22.43 -16.97
CA LEU A 13 -26.35 22.02 -16.95
C LEU A 13 -26.65 20.98 -15.87
N LYS A 14 -25.65 20.19 -15.46
CA LYS A 14 -25.75 19.19 -14.39
C LYS A 14 -25.23 19.67 -13.03
N LYS A 15 -24.80 20.94 -12.89
CA LYS A 15 -24.21 21.47 -11.65
C LYS A 15 -25.07 21.21 -10.41
N GLY A 16 -26.38 21.46 -10.49
CA GLY A 16 -27.29 21.20 -9.36
C GLY A 16 -27.38 19.72 -8.97
N GLN A 17 -27.32 18.80 -9.95
CA GLN A 17 -27.27 17.36 -9.71
C GLN A 17 -25.94 16.97 -9.03
N PHE A 18 -24.83 17.55 -9.45
CA PHE A 18 -23.52 17.34 -8.82
C PHE A 18 -23.51 17.86 -7.36
N SER A 19 -24.07 19.04 -7.10
CA SER A 19 -24.14 19.59 -5.73
C SER A 19 -25.01 18.75 -4.80
N MET A 20 -26.17 18.26 -5.25
CA MET A 20 -27.00 17.35 -4.43
C MET A 20 -26.30 16.01 -4.19
N TYR A 21 -25.61 15.49 -5.21
CA TYR A 21 -24.84 14.26 -5.11
C TYR A 21 -23.66 14.39 -4.12
N ASP A 22 -23.02 15.56 -4.09
CA ASP A 22 -21.91 15.89 -3.18
C ASP A 22 -22.37 16.06 -1.72
N GLY A 23 -23.53 16.69 -1.49
CA GLY A 23 -24.07 16.89 -0.13
C GLY A 23 -24.26 15.59 0.65
N SER A 24 -24.89 14.57 0.03
CA SER A 24 -25.08 13.26 0.65
C SER A 24 -23.75 12.52 0.92
N PHE A 25 -22.76 12.72 0.06
CA PHE A 25 -21.43 12.14 0.24
C PHE A 25 -20.67 12.79 1.41
N SER A 26 -20.70 14.12 1.49
CA SER A 26 -20.08 14.91 2.56
C SER A 26 -20.65 14.57 3.94
N GLU A 27 -21.98 14.46 4.06
CA GLU A 27 -22.63 14.03 5.31
C GLU A 27 -22.18 12.65 5.76
N GLN A 28 -22.11 11.68 4.85
CA GLN A 28 -21.65 10.32 5.18
C GLN A 28 -20.18 10.33 5.60
N LEU A 29 -19.30 11.00 4.86
CA LEU A 29 -17.88 11.11 5.22
C LEU A 29 -17.69 11.75 6.60
N GLN A 30 -18.47 12.78 6.92
CA GLN A 30 -18.42 13.43 8.22
C GLN A 30 -18.90 12.50 9.34
N ALA A 31 -19.92 11.68 9.12
CA ALA A 31 -20.36 10.66 10.08
C ALA A 31 -19.26 9.62 10.35
N TYR A 32 -18.60 9.11 9.30
CA TYR A 32 -17.45 8.20 9.47
C TYR A 32 -16.32 8.82 10.27
N ARG A 33 -15.93 10.07 9.94
CA ARG A 33 -14.91 10.83 10.66
C ARG A 33 -15.29 11.03 12.12
N HIS A 34 -16.55 11.38 12.40
CA HIS A 34 -17.02 11.54 13.77
C HIS A 34 -16.91 10.24 14.57
N VAL A 35 -17.33 9.10 14.00
CA VAL A 35 -17.19 7.81 14.70
C VAL A 35 -15.73 7.47 14.95
N LEU A 36 -14.85 7.68 13.97
CA LEU A 36 -13.41 7.48 14.07
C LEU A 36 -12.77 8.35 15.17
N GLU A 37 -13.07 9.65 15.16
CA GLU A 37 -12.53 10.66 16.08
C GLU A 37 -13.08 10.53 17.51
N THR A 38 -14.15 9.73 17.70
CA THR A 38 -14.76 9.45 19.02
C THR A 38 -14.54 8.02 19.49
N LEU A 39 -13.73 7.22 18.79
CA LEU A 39 -13.42 5.84 19.19
C LEU A 39 -12.92 5.75 20.64
N TYR A 40 -12.04 6.67 21.04
CA TYR A 40 -11.43 6.69 22.37
C TYR A 40 -12.44 6.81 23.52
N GLN A 41 -13.62 7.37 23.25
CA GLN A 41 -14.66 7.54 24.27
C GLN A 41 -15.32 6.21 24.63
N ARG A 42 -15.31 5.25 23.69
CA ARG A 42 -16.00 3.97 23.81
C ARG A 42 -15.05 2.81 24.05
N TYR A 43 -13.87 2.87 23.45
CA TYR A 43 -12.89 1.80 23.51
C TYR A 43 -11.67 2.25 24.32
N PRO A 44 -11.56 1.85 25.61
CA PRO A 44 -10.47 2.28 26.48
C PRO A 44 -9.13 1.57 26.21
N SER A 45 -9.12 0.56 25.34
CA SER A 45 -7.91 -0.13 24.88
C SER A 45 -8.10 -0.78 23.51
N SER A 46 -7.00 -1.10 22.86
CA SER A 46 -6.92 -1.90 21.63
C SER A 46 -7.61 -3.25 21.81
N LYS A 47 -7.35 -3.92 22.94
CA LYS A 47 -8.00 -5.17 23.31
C LYS A 47 -9.53 -5.05 23.39
N HIS A 48 -10.04 -3.98 24.01
CA HIS A 48 -11.50 -3.80 24.12
C HIS A 48 -12.17 -3.58 22.77
N LEU A 49 -11.48 -2.88 21.84
CA LEU A 49 -11.95 -2.72 20.46
C LEU A 49 -11.90 -4.05 19.71
N GLU A 50 -10.79 -4.79 19.84
CA GLU A 50 -10.59 -6.11 19.22
C GLU A 50 -11.65 -7.13 19.66
N ASP A 51 -12.03 -7.14 20.94
CA ASP A 51 -13.07 -8.01 21.49
C ASP A 51 -14.47 -7.77 20.86
N GLN A 52 -14.69 -6.62 20.21
CA GLN A 52 -15.95 -6.34 19.48
C GLN A 52 -15.91 -6.76 18.00
N LEU A 53 -14.72 -7.07 17.47
CA LEU A 53 -14.56 -7.46 16.08
C LEU A 53 -14.81 -8.97 15.91
N PRO A 54 -15.14 -9.45 14.70
CA PRO A 54 -15.17 -10.88 14.42
C PRO A 54 -13.83 -11.52 14.83
N PRO A 55 -13.81 -12.75 15.36
CA PRO A 55 -12.57 -13.37 15.81
C PRO A 55 -11.57 -13.55 14.65
N GLU A 56 -10.29 -13.61 14.98
CA GLU A 56 -9.24 -14.04 14.05
C GLU A 56 -9.61 -15.39 13.42
N GLY A 57 -9.26 -15.59 12.15
CA GLY A 57 -9.69 -16.75 11.36
C GLY A 57 -11.14 -16.71 10.83
N SER A 58 -11.99 -15.75 11.24
CA SER A 58 -13.37 -15.67 10.76
C SER A 58 -13.46 -15.31 9.27
N ARG A 59 -14.41 -15.93 8.55
CA ARG A 59 -14.81 -15.53 7.19
C ARG A 59 -15.42 -14.13 7.14
N LEU A 60 -15.92 -13.63 8.26
CA LEU A 60 -16.43 -12.27 8.34
C LEU A 60 -15.25 -11.29 8.48
N SER A 61 -14.97 -10.56 7.40
CA SER A 61 -13.92 -9.53 7.33
C SER A 61 -14.05 -8.51 8.46
N ALA A 62 -13.11 -8.44 9.42
CA ALA A 62 -13.06 -7.34 10.38
C ALA A 62 -12.67 -6.00 9.72
N GLY A 63 -12.03 -6.05 8.56
CA GLY A 63 -11.48 -4.91 7.84
C GLY A 63 -10.10 -4.57 8.37
N ALA A 64 -10.06 -3.91 9.53
CA ALA A 64 -8.84 -3.56 10.25
C ALA A 64 -8.95 -4.04 11.70
N ARG A 65 -7.81 -4.42 12.29
CA ARG A 65 -7.69 -4.69 13.73
C ARG A 65 -6.70 -3.71 14.37
N PRO A 66 -6.96 -3.23 15.60
CA PRO A 66 -6.08 -2.31 16.29
C PRO A 66 -4.76 -3.00 16.65
N SER A 67 -3.68 -2.24 16.69
CA SER A 67 -2.41 -2.68 17.26
C SER A 67 -2.13 -2.00 18.61
N ILE A 68 -0.97 -2.29 19.19
CA ILE A 68 -0.46 -1.60 20.37
C ILE A 68 -0.35 -0.07 20.18
N GLU A 69 -0.23 0.40 18.93
CA GLU A 69 -0.18 1.84 18.68
C GLU A 69 -1.51 2.54 18.92
N PHE A 70 -2.63 1.83 18.87
CA PHE A 70 -3.92 2.39 19.27
C PHE A 70 -3.89 2.76 20.76
N ASP A 71 -3.30 1.92 21.62
CA ASP A 71 -3.16 2.23 23.05
C ASP A 71 -2.23 3.42 23.29
N ARG A 72 -1.14 3.52 22.53
CA ARG A 72 -0.23 4.68 22.58
C ARG A 72 -0.97 5.97 22.22
N TRP A 73 -1.80 5.93 21.17
CA TRP A 73 -2.64 7.06 20.81
C TRP A 73 -3.64 7.39 21.94
N LEU A 74 -4.32 6.41 22.53
CA LEU A 74 -5.28 6.66 23.62
C LEU A 74 -4.68 7.40 24.82
N VAL A 75 -3.40 7.16 25.13
CA VAL A 75 -2.66 7.87 26.18
C VAL A 75 -2.44 9.35 25.82
N SER A 76 -2.32 9.67 24.53
CA SER A 76 -2.10 11.04 24.03
C SER A 76 -3.38 11.88 23.93
N VAL A 77 -4.56 11.26 23.99
CA VAL A 77 -5.85 11.95 23.79
C VAL A 77 -6.22 12.80 24.99
N ASP A 78 -6.42 14.10 24.76
CA ASP A 78 -7.07 14.99 25.72
C ASP A 78 -8.58 14.72 25.77
N ARG A 79 -9.02 14.08 26.85
CA ARG A 79 -10.43 13.73 27.09
C ARG A 79 -11.29 14.90 27.58
N THR A 80 -10.70 16.07 27.80
CA THR A 80 -11.42 17.26 28.28
C THR A 80 -11.99 18.11 27.14
N GLY A 81 -11.52 17.89 25.91
CA GLY A 81 -12.00 18.59 24.72
C GLY A 81 -13.40 18.17 24.27
N ALA A 82 -14.22 19.13 23.84
CA ALA A 82 -15.55 18.88 23.28
C ALA A 82 -15.51 18.29 21.86
N ASN A 83 -14.36 18.34 21.19
CA ASN A 83 -14.19 17.88 19.80
C ASN A 83 -13.61 16.47 19.75
N GLY A 84 -13.96 15.72 18.71
CA GLY A 84 -13.33 14.44 18.41
C GLY A 84 -11.82 14.61 18.13
N THR A 85 -11.02 13.60 18.48
CA THR A 85 -9.58 13.58 18.24
C THR A 85 -9.28 12.44 17.26
N PRO A 86 -8.73 12.70 16.07
CA PRO A 86 -8.37 11.61 15.15
C PRO A 86 -7.18 10.82 15.71
N PRO A 87 -7.10 9.50 15.44
CA PRO A 87 -5.93 8.69 15.76
C PRO A 87 -4.75 9.05 14.84
N VAL A 88 -3.81 9.79 15.40
CA VAL A 88 -2.61 10.32 14.72
C VAL A 88 -1.37 10.01 15.55
N ASN A 89 -0.34 9.51 14.89
CA ASN A 89 1.03 9.47 15.39
C ASN A 89 1.80 10.61 14.71
N PRO A 90 2.06 11.72 15.44
CA PRO A 90 2.66 12.90 14.85
C PRO A 90 4.11 12.64 14.48
N PHE A 91 4.57 13.22 13.37
CA PHE A 91 5.99 13.16 12.97
C PHE A 91 6.88 13.94 13.94
N GLY A 92 6.34 15.01 14.53
CA GLY A 92 7.07 15.84 15.50
C GLY A 92 8.17 16.71 14.87
N ARG A 93 8.15 16.88 13.54
CA ARG A 93 9.04 17.80 12.83
C ARG A 93 8.23 18.69 11.89
N GLU A 94 8.68 19.93 11.78
CA GLU A 94 8.20 20.88 10.79
C GLU A 94 9.41 21.48 10.08
N PHE A 95 9.29 21.70 8.77
CA PHE A 95 10.35 22.30 7.96
C PHE A 95 9.87 23.65 7.41
N ALA A 96 10.68 24.69 7.57
CA ALA A 96 10.36 25.99 7.01
C ALA A 96 10.54 26.03 5.48
N ASN A 97 11.40 25.17 4.94
CA ASN A 97 11.72 25.10 3.51
C ASN A 97 12.27 23.72 3.11
N HIS A 98 12.44 23.50 1.80
CA HIS A 98 12.94 22.24 1.25
C HIS A 98 14.40 21.95 1.61
N GLU A 99 15.22 22.96 1.89
CA GLU A 99 16.63 22.77 2.30
C GLU A 99 16.72 22.11 3.67
N GLN A 100 15.93 22.59 4.65
CA GLN A 100 15.83 21.96 5.97
C GLN A 100 15.27 20.54 5.89
N ALA A 101 14.28 20.30 5.04
CA ALA A 101 13.74 18.96 4.82
C ALA A 101 14.81 18.01 4.26
N ARG A 102 15.58 18.45 3.26
CA ARG A 102 16.68 17.66 2.68
C ARG A 102 17.80 17.40 3.67
N GLN A 103 18.16 18.38 4.49
CA GLN A 103 19.13 18.19 5.56
C GLN A 103 18.66 17.14 6.58
N TRP A 104 17.38 17.15 6.95
CA TRP A 104 16.82 16.11 7.81
C TRP A 104 16.84 14.73 7.14
N ALA A 105 16.56 14.67 5.84
CA ALA A 105 16.54 13.42 5.09
C ALA A 105 17.92 12.70 5.05
N GLU A 106 19.01 13.39 5.38
CA GLU A 106 20.33 12.77 5.60
C GLU A 106 20.34 11.78 6.79
N CYS A 107 19.26 11.70 7.58
CA CYS A 107 19.09 10.69 8.62
C CYS A 107 19.19 9.23 8.12
N ILE A 108 19.05 9.01 6.81
CA ILE A 108 19.21 7.70 6.17
C ILE A 108 20.66 7.35 5.83
N GLU A 109 21.64 8.19 6.21
CA GLU A 109 23.05 7.89 5.95
C GLU A 109 23.44 6.49 6.46
N GLY A 110 23.98 5.67 5.56
CA GLY A 110 24.35 4.28 5.84
C GLY A 110 23.20 3.28 5.88
N ILE A 111 21.96 3.70 5.62
CA ILE A 111 20.80 2.82 5.48
C ILE A 111 20.58 2.56 4.00
N THR A 112 20.65 1.30 3.57
CA THR A 112 20.42 0.97 2.16
C THR A 112 18.93 1.06 1.85
N THR A 113 18.55 1.75 0.77
CA THR A 113 17.21 1.65 0.17
C THR A 113 17.26 0.85 -1.12
N LEU A 114 16.20 0.09 -1.37
CA LEU A 114 16.07 -0.77 -2.54
C LEU A 114 14.67 -0.68 -3.11
N ALA A 115 14.53 -0.55 -4.42
CA ALA A 115 13.25 -0.72 -5.11
C ALA A 115 13.44 -1.52 -6.41
N VAL A 116 12.34 -2.11 -6.87
CA VAL A 116 12.23 -2.85 -8.13
C VAL A 116 11.01 -2.35 -8.86
N ASP A 117 11.13 -2.18 -10.17
CA ASP A 117 9.99 -1.93 -11.05
C ASP A 117 10.17 -2.67 -12.39
N GLY A 118 9.07 -2.93 -13.07
CA GLY A 118 9.03 -3.70 -14.29
C GLY A 118 8.25 -3.02 -15.40
N SER A 119 8.79 -3.11 -16.61
CA SER A 119 8.13 -2.74 -17.86
C SER A 119 7.92 -3.97 -18.75
N GLN A 120 6.95 -3.88 -19.67
CA GLN A 120 6.68 -4.95 -20.63
C GLN A 120 6.24 -4.42 -21.99
N LEU A 121 6.59 -5.17 -23.04
CA LEU A 121 6.00 -5.04 -24.37
C LEU A 121 5.09 -6.23 -24.62
N GLN A 122 3.81 -5.94 -24.88
CA GLN A 122 2.83 -6.96 -25.24
C GLN A 122 3.15 -7.54 -26.63
N PRO A 123 2.73 -8.79 -26.90
CA PRO A 123 2.88 -9.38 -28.23
C PRO A 123 2.14 -8.56 -29.27
N TRP A 124 2.84 -8.18 -30.34
CA TRP A 124 2.22 -7.44 -31.43
C TRP A 124 1.37 -8.38 -32.29
N ARG A 125 0.08 -8.06 -32.42
CA ARG A 125 -0.93 -8.89 -33.10
C ARG A 125 -0.66 -9.11 -34.60
N ASP A 126 0.04 -8.18 -35.25
CA ASP A 126 0.31 -8.28 -36.69
C ASP A 126 1.66 -8.96 -37.02
N ALA A 127 2.42 -9.38 -35.99
CA ALA A 127 3.69 -10.06 -36.19
C ALA A 127 3.47 -11.53 -36.60
N SER A 128 4.32 -12.03 -37.51
CA SER A 128 4.29 -13.45 -37.93
C SER A 128 4.69 -14.41 -36.80
N ILE A 129 5.51 -13.94 -35.86
CA ILE A 129 5.90 -14.65 -34.65
C ILE A 129 5.64 -13.71 -33.47
N PRO A 130 4.69 -14.05 -32.58
CA PRO A 130 4.39 -13.26 -31.39
C PRO A 130 5.55 -13.40 -30.39
N VAL A 131 6.06 -12.28 -29.89
CA VAL A 131 7.04 -12.24 -28.81
C VAL A 131 6.63 -11.16 -27.82
N ALA A 132 6.81 -11.44 -26.54
CA ALA A 132 6.65 -10.45 -25.49
C ALA A 132 8.01 -10.21 -24.84
N LEU A 133 8.22 -8.99 -24.39
CA LEU A 133 9.44 -8.59 -23.70
C LEU A 133 9.07 -8.13 -22.31
N ILE A 134 9.81 -8.61 -21.31
CA ILE A 134 9.72 -8.17 -19.93
C ILE A 134 11.09 -7.65 -19.53
N GLN A 135 11.10 -6.49 -18.89
CA GLN A 135 12.30 -5.90 -18.32
C GLN A 135 12.00 -5.50 -16.88
N VAL A 136 12.84 -5.93 -15.94
CA VAL A 136 12.72 -5.60 -14.53
C VAL A 136 14.03 -4.97 -14.07
N GLY A 137 13.95 -3.69 -13.72
CA GLY A 137 15.04 -2.91 -13.19
C GLY A 137 15.02 -2.91 -11.66
N PHE A 138 16.19 -2.89 -11.04
CA PHE A 138 16.28 -2.58 -9.61
C PHE A 138 17.28 -1.47 -9.35
N PHE A 139 17.02 -0.73 -8.29
CA PHE A 139 17.88 0.35 -7.81
C PHE A 139 18.15 0.14 -6.32
N ALA A 140 19.42 0.04 -5.95
CA ALA A 140 19.87 -0.05 -4.57
C ALA A 140 20.81 1.12 -4.24
N ASN A 141 20.49 1.90 -3.22
CA ASN A 141 21.32 3.01 -2.77
C ASN A 141 21.76 2.78 -1.31
N PRO A 142 23.06 2.52 -1.04
CA PRO A 142 23.57 2.36 0.32
C PRO A 142 23.52 3.63 1.17
N HIS A 143 23.28 4.80 0.56
CA HIS A 143 23.31 6.12 1.21
C HIS A 143 24.56 6.34 2.05
N ALA A 144 25.70 5.80 1.62
CA ALA A 144 26.97 5.85 2.34
C ALA A 144 28.04 6.53 1.49
N HIS A 145 28.79 7.44 2.09
CA HIS A 145 29.87 8.15 1.39
C HIS A 145 30.88 7.17 0.77
N GLY A 146 31.21 7.35 -0.51
CA GLY A 146 32.15 6.51 -1.25
C GLY A 146 31.61 5.12 -1.64
N ARG A 147 30.35 4.78 -1.34
CA ARG A 147 29.68 3.58 -1.86
C ARG A 147 28.71 3.99 -2.98
N PRO A 148 28.95 3.59 -4.24
CA PRO A 148 28.04 3.93 -5.33
C PRO A 148 26.71 3.20 -5.18
N TYR A 149 25.64 3.79 -5.72
CA TYR A 149 24.39 3.07 -5.93
C TYR A 149 24.58 1.97 -6.99
N THR A 150 23.73 0.95 -6.95
CA THR A 150 23.65 -0.11 -7.96
C THR A 150 22.36 0.04 -8.75
N LYS A 151 22.48 -0.07 -10.07
CA LYS A 151 21.38 -0.21 -11.02
C LYS A 151 21.69 -1.43 -11.86
N ASP A 152 20.72 -2.33 -11.98
CA ASP A 152 20.84 -3.49 -12.84
C ASP A 152 19.46 -3.89 -13.36
N VAL A 153 19.45 -4.68 -14.43
CA VAL A 153 18.25 -5.01 -15.19
C VAL A 153 18.26 -6.50 -15.53
N LYS A 154 17.11 -7.14 -15.34
CA LYS A 154 16.83 -8.46 -15.88
C LYS A 154 15.87 -8.34 -17.05
N LEU A 155 16.23 -8.97 -18.16
CA LEU A 155 15.43 -9.00 -19.38
C LEU A 155 15.02 -10.43 -19.69
N GLU A 156 13.74 -10.63 -20.00
CA GLU A 156 13.16 -11.91 -20.37
C GLU A 156 12.34 -11.75 -21.66
N VAL A 157 12.57 -12.65 -22.61
CA VAL A 157 11.80 -12.73 -23.86
C VAL A 157 10.90 -13.94 -23.76
N LEU A 158 9.58 -13.74 -23.88
CA LEU A 158 8.62 -14.83 -23.90
C LEU A 158 8.37 -15.27 -25.33
N SER A 159 8.51 -16.58 -25.54
CA SER A 159 8.19 -17.27 -26.78
C SER A 159 6.67 -17.39 -26.99
N PRO A 160 6.22 -17.73 -28.22
CA PRO A 160 4.81 -17.97 -28.48
C PRO A 160 4.18 -18.98 -27.53
N GLU A 161 4.87 -20.09 -27.23
CA GLU A 161 4.37 -21.15 -26.36
C GLU A 161 4.13 -20.64 -24.92
N GLU A 162 5.06 -19.84 -24.39
CA GLU A 162 4.96 -19.27 -23.04
C GLU A 162 3.86 -18.22 -22.92
N ILE A 163 3.61 -17.44 -23.98
CA ILE A 163 2.54 -16.44 -24.00
C ILE A 163 1.15 -17.11 -24.15
N MET A 164 1.11 -18.30 -24.76
CA MET A 164 -0.11 -19.08 -25.00
C MET A 164 -0.46 -20.03 -23.85
N GLU A 165 0.47 -20.28 -22.92
CA GLU A 165 0.37 -21.32 -21.88
C GLU A 165 -0.98 -21.29 -21.14
N GLU A 166 -1.43 -20.10 -20.77
CA GLU A 166 -2.62 -19.88 -19.94
C GLU A 166 -3.80 -19.25 -20.70
N ALA A 167 -3.68 -19.00 -22.01
CA ALA A 167 -4.70 -18.31 -22.80
C ALA A 167 -6.07 -19.02 -22.79
N LYS A 168 -6.07 -20.35 -22.67
CA LYS A 168 -7.30 -21.17 -22.57
C LYS A 168 -8.06 -20.96 -21.26
N SER A 169 -7.40 -20.45 -20.21
CA SER A 169 -8.01 -20.19 -18.92
C SER A 169 -8.72 -18.83 -18.84
N GLU A 170 -8.41 -17.91 -19.76
CA GLU A 170 -8.99 -16.56 -19.83
C GLU A 170 -10.30 -16.50 -20.60
N SER A 171 -10.43 -17.36 -21.60
CA SER A 171 -11.48 -17.29 -22.61
C SER A 171 -11.93 -18.69 -23.00
N GLY A 172 -13.23 -18.94 -22.87
CA GLY A 172 -13.87 -20.11 -23.47
C GLY A 172 -14.24 -19.91 -24.94
N ASP A 173 -13.91 -18.75 -25.52
CA ASP A 173 -14.20 -18.41 -26.91
C ASP A 173 -13.10 -18.98 -27.82
N PRO A 174 -13.41 -19.98 -28.67
CA PRO A 174 -12.43 -20.57 -29.59
C PRO A 174 -11.93 -19.59 -30.66
N ASP A 175 -12.61 -18.46 -30.88
CA ASP A 175 -12.22 -17.42 -31.84
C ASP A 175 -11.40 -16.28 -31.19
N SER A 176 -11.12 -16.38 -29.89
CA SER A 176 -10.27 -15.41 -29.20
C SER A 176 -8.81 -15.49 -29.65
N TYR A 177 -8.11 -14.34 -29.61
CA TYR A 177 -6.70 -14.29 -29.97
C TYR A 177 -5.89 -15.20 -29.03
N PRO A 178 -4.96 -16.02 -29.55
CA PRO A 178 -4.34 -17.10 -28.78
C PRO A 178 -3.33 -16.64 -27.71
N TYR A 179 -2.98 -15.35 -27.67
CA TYR A 179 -1.92 -14.81 -26.81
C TYR A 179 -2.50 -14.07 -25.61
N SER A 180 -1.96 -14.34 -24.42
CA SER A 180 -2.44 -13.73 -23.19
C SER A 180 -1.63 -12.50 -22.77
N GLU A 181 -2.28 -11.33 -22.77
CA GLU A 181 -1.73 -10.11 -22.15
C GLU A 181 -1.64 -10.26 -20.62
N MET A 182 -2.50 -11.10 -20.02
CA MET A 182 -2.49 -11.40 -18.59
C MET A 182 -1.27 -12.21 -18.17
N GLN A 183 -0.82 -13.15 -19.00
CA GLN A 183 0.37 -13.97 -18.78
C GLN A 183 1.64 -13.13 -18.79
N VAL A 184 1.77 -12.21 -19.76
CA VAL A 184 2.90 -11.27 -19.78
C VAL A 184 2.90 -10.40 -18.53
N THR A 185 1.73 -9.88 -18.14
CA THR A 185 1.57 -9.03 -16.94
C THR A 185 1.90 -9.77 -15.65
N LEU A 186 1.43 -11.01 -15.53
CA LEU A 186 1.72 -11.87 -14.40
C LEU A 186 3.22 -12.19 -14.35
N ARG A 187 3.85 -12.55 -15.47
CA ARG A 187 5.26 -12.89 -15.50
C ARG A 187 6.15 -11.69 -15.13
N ARG A 188 5.80 -10.49 -15.58
CA ARG A 188 6.46 -9.23 -15.14
C ARG A 188 6.39 -9.08 -13.62
N HIS A 189 5.18 -9.19 -13.06
CA HIS A 189 4.99 -9.09 -11.61
C HIS A 189 5.77 -10.17 -10.84
N MET A 190 5.77 -11.41 -11.32
CA MET A 190 6.55 -12.49 -10.71
C MET A 190 8.06 -12.19 -10.75
N LEU A 191 8.58 -11.66 -11.86
CA LEU A 191 9.99 -11.32 -11.99
C LEU A 191 10.40 -10.14 -11.08
N GLU A 192 9.52 -9.17 -10.85
CA GLU A 192 9.70 -8.12 -9.82
C GLU A 192 9.84 -8.74 -8.43
N VAL A 193 8.89 -9.61 -8.06
CA VAL A 193 8.86 -10.28 -6.76
C VAL A 193 10.07 -11.19 -6.57
N GLU A 194 10.43 -11.99 -7.57
CA GLU A 194 11.63 -12.82 -7.57
C GLU A 194 12.88 -11.96 -7.36
N THR A 195 12.97 -10.80 -8.01
CA THR A 195 14.11 -9.88 -7.87
C THR A 195 14.18 -9.27 -6.48
N LEU A 196 13.05 -8.82 -5.91
CA LEU A 196 12.98 -8.34 -4.53
C LEU A 196 13.39 -9.42 -3.52
N CYS A 197 12.88 -10.65 -3.67
CA CYS A 197 13.24 -11.77 -2.79
C CYS A 197 14.73 -12.06 -2.84
N ASN A 198 15.30 -12.17 -4.05
CA ASN A 198 16.73 -12.41 -4.23
C ASN A 198 17.58 -11.30 -3.59
N GLN A 199 17.19 -10.04 -3.73
CA GLN A 199 17.91 -8.93 -3.10
C GLN A 199 17.79 -8.97 -1.58
N MET A 200 16.61 -9.23 -1.02
CA MET A 200 16.42 -9.39 0.43
C MET A 200 17.29 -10.51 1.00
N GLU A 201 17.38 -11.65 0.32
CA GLU A 201 18.25 -12.77 0.71
C GLU A 201 19.73 -12.39 0.64
N GLN A 202 20.17 -11.74 -0.43
CA GLN A 202 21.56 -11.28 -0.57
C GLN A 202 21.97 -10.33 0.56
N TYR A 203 21.14 -9.32 0.84
CA TYR A 203 21.41 -8.38 1.94
C TYR A 203 21.28 -9.04 3.32
N GLY A 204 20.29 -9.92 3.51
CA GLY A 204 20.11 -10.69 4.74
C GLY A 204 21.33 -11.54 5.08
N HIS A 205 21.86 -12.28 4.09
CA HIS A 205 23.06 -13.10 4.23
C HIS A 205 24.35 -12.29 4.41
N ALA A 206 24.44 -11.11 3.80
CA ALA A 206 25.60 -10.24 3.90
C ALA A 206 25.61 -9.38 5.18
N ARG A 207 24.49 -9.33 5.92
CA ARG A 207 24.32 -8.46 7.09
C ARG A 207 25.37 -8.73 8.16
N ARG A 208 26.03 -7.66 8.61
CA ARG A 208 27.09 -7.73 9.61
C ARG A 208 26.57 -7.34 11.00
N ALA A 209 27.22 -7.87 12.03
CA ALA A 209 26.96 -7.44 13.40
C ALA A 209 27.26 -5.93 13.54
N GLY A 210 26.27 -5.18 14.05
CA GLY A 210 26.35 -3.73 14.22
C GLY A 210 25.74 -2.91 13.09
N GLU A 211 25.31 -3.54 11.98
CA GLU A 211 24.51 -2.83 10.97
C GLU A 211 23.09 -2.55 11.51
N PRO A 212 22.46 -1.42 11.12
CA PRO A 212 21.13 -1.08 11.59
C PRO A 212 20.11 -2.16 11.23
N ALA A 213 19.31 -2.58 12.22
CA ALA A 213 18.30 -3.63 12.04
C ALA A 213 17.24 -3.30 10.97
N HIS A 214 17.05 -2.01 10.69
CA HIS A 214 16.13 -1.51 9.67
C HIS A 214 16.77 -1.33 8.28
N SER A 215 17.99 -1.85 8.06
CA SER A 215 18.68 -1.79 6.76
C SER A 215 18.80 -3.20 6.14
N PRO A 216 18.53 -3.37 4.83
CA PRO A 216 17.98 -2.37 3.91
C PRO A 216 16.48 -2.11 4.16
N VAL A 217 15.97 -0.97 3.69
CA VAL A 217 14.52 -0.74 3.51
C VAL A 217 14.15 -1.01 2.06
N VAL A 218 13.31 -2.03 1.87
CA VAL A 218 12.86 -2.46 0.55
C VAL A 218 11.50 -1.86 0.25
N PHE A 219 11.38 -1.21 -0.91
CA PHE A 219 10.16 -0.63 -1.43
C PHE A 219 9.58 -1.52 -2.52
N PHE A 220 8.29 -1.81 -2.41
CA PHE A 220 7.48 -2.47 -3.43
C PHE A 220 6.41 -1.48 -3.89
N ASP A 221 6.37 -1.20 -5.20
CA ASP A 221 5.34 -0.34 -5.78
C ASP A 221 4.02 -1.10 -5.88
N GLY A 222 3.14 -0.87 -4.91
CA GLY A 222 1.82 -1.49 -4.88
C GLY A 222 1.48 -2.14 -3.55
N SER A 223 0.42 -2.94 -3.59
CA SER A 223 -0.21 -3.51 -2.41
C SER A 223 0.30 -4.91 -2.14
N LEU A 224 0.69 -5.18 -0.89
CA LEU A 224 0.95 -6.52 -0.38
C LEU A 224 -0.33 -7.31 -0.15
N VAL A 225 -1.50 -6.67 -0.23
CA VAL A 225 -2.83 -7.30 -0.19
C VAL A 225 -3.42 -7.31 -1.60
N VAL A 226 -3.13 -8.38 -2.35
CA VAL A 226 -3.47 -8.53 -3.79
C VAL A 226 -4.98 -8.77 -4.07
N SER A 227 -5.88 -7.97 -3.50
CA SER A 227 -7.35 -8.15 -3.64
C SER A 227 -7.84 -8.16 -5.09
N PHE A 228 -7.12 -7.54 -6.03
CA PHE A 228 -7.43 -7.63 -7.46
C PHE A 228 -7.33 -9.07 -8.00
N ALA A 229 -6.53 -9.95 -7.39
CA ALA A 229 -6.39 -11.34 -7.80
C ALA A 229 -7.73 -12.11 -7.74
N LEU A 230 -8.68 -11.68 -6.89
CA LEU A 230 -10.01 -12.27 -6.81
C LEU A 230 -10.84 -12.10 -8.08
N THR A 231 -10.53 -11.10 -8.92
CA THR A 231 -11.18 -10.91 -10.21
C THR A 231 -10.52 -11.71 -11.33
N MET A 232 -9.37 -12.33 -11.06
CA MET A 232 -8.62 -13.11 -12.03
C MET A 232 -9.06 -14.59 -12.03
N PRO A 233 -9.04 -15.27 -13.19
CA PRO A 233 -9.24 -16.72 -13.25
C PRO A 233 -8.04 -17.47 -12.64
N SER A 234 -8.23 -18.76 -12.38
CA SER A 234 -7.13 -19.66 -12.07
C SER A 234 -6.39 -20.00 -13.37
N PRO A 235 -5.04 -20.12 -13.38
CA PRO A 235 -4.12 -20.12 -12.24
C PRO A 235 -3.55 -18.74 -11.84
N TYR A 236 -3.95 -17.66 -12.52
CA TYR A 236 -3.43 -16.31 -12.26
C TYR A 236 -3.61 -15.88 -10.81
N ARG A 237 -4.83 -16.09 -10.28
CA ARG A 237 -5.18 -15.75 -8.90
C ARG A 237 -4.20 -16.38 -7.90
N GLU A 238 -3.97 -17.69 -8.05
CA GLU A 238 -3.10 -18.44 -7.14
C GLU A 238 -1.65 -17.95 -7.24
N ARG A 239 -1.16 -17.62 -8.45
CA ARG A 239 0.20 -17.11 -8.67
C ARG A 239 0.44 -15.71 -8.07
N TYR A 240 -0.54 -14.80 -8.16
CA TYR A 240 -0.46 -13.49 -7.49
C TYR A 240 -0.46 -13.63 -5.96
N ILE A 241 -1.30 -14.51 -5.41
CA ILE A 241 -1.34 -14.79 -3.97
C ILE A 241 -0.01 -15.38 -3.51
N ALA A 242 0.53 -16.36 -4.23
CA ALA A 242 1.81 -16.98 -3.91
C ALA A 242 2.97 -15.97 -3.93
N SER A 243 2.95 -15.02 -4.88
CA SER A 243 3.96 -13.95 -4.99
C SER A 243 3.93 -13.01 -3.78
N ALA A 244 2.74 -12.59 -3.34
CA ALA A 244 2.60 -11.78 -2.13
C ALA A 244 3.07 -12.54 -0.87
N VAL A 245 2.73 -13.82 -0.74
CA VAL A 245 3.21 -14.67 0.36
C VAL A 245 4.73 -14.81 0.34
N ALA A 246 5.35 -14.95 -0.85
CA ALA A 246 6.81 -15.02 -0.97
C ALA A 246 7.48 -13.74 -0.45
N LEU A 247 6.97 -12.56 -0.80
CA LEU A 247 7.47 -11.28 -0.26
C LEU A 247 7.41 -11.22 1.27
N LEU A 248 6.25 -11.57 1.86
CA LEU A 248 6.06 -11.55 3.31
C LEU A 248 7.00 -12.53 4.01
N ARG A 249 7.09 -13.75 3.50
CA ARG A 249 7.97 -14.80 4.03
C ARG A 249 9.43 -14.38 3.97
N THR A 250 9.91 -13.97 2.80
CA THR A 250 11.33 -13.61 2.63
C THR A 250 11.70 -12.41 3.50
N SER A 251 10.82 -11.40 3.62
CA SER A 251 11.03 -10.28 4.53
C SER A 251 11.14 -10.73 5.99
N GLU A 252 10.26 -11.63 6.45
CA GLU A 252 10.26 -12.14 7.82
C GLU A 252 11.49 -13.02 8.13
N GLU A 253 11.81 -13.95 7.23
CA GLU A 253 12.95 -14.88 7.38
C GLU A 253 14.29 -14.15 7.39
N GLN A 254 14.45 -13.15 6.52
CA GLN A 254 15.68 -12.35 6.42
C GLN A 254 15.69 -11.15 7.38
N ARG A 255 14.57 -10.87 8.05
CA ARG A 255 14.34 -9.65 8.85
C ARG A 255 14.75 -8.40 8.06
N VAL A 256 14.26 -8.30 6.83
CA VAL A 256 14.50 -7.16 5.94
C VAL A 256 13.21 -6.37 5.80
N PRO A 257 13.15 -5.12 6.30
CA PRO A 257 11.96 -4.28 6.17
C PRO A 257 11.45 -4.18 4.73
N LEU A 258 10.15 -4.38 4.56
CA LEU A 258 9.45 -4.29 3.28
C LEU A 258 8.27 -3.34 3.40
N ILE A 259 8.22 -2.33 2.53
CA ILE A 259 7.15 -1.35 2.42
C ILE A 259 6.49 -1.48 1.06
N GLY A 260 5.27 -2.02 1.04
CA GLY A 260 4.34 -1.82 -0.07
C GLY A 260 3.81 -0.40 -0.05
N PHE A 261 4.19 0.40 -1.05
CA PHE A 261 3.81 1.80 -1.14
C PHE A 261 2.62 1.95 -2.09
N VAL A 262 1.48 2.42 -1.58
CA VAL A 262 0.27 2.66 -2.39
C VAL A 262 -0.06 4.15 -2.36
N ASN A 263 0.37 4.87 -3.39
CA ASN A 263 0.21 6.33 -3.49
C ASN A 263 -1.27 6.76 -3.42
N THR A 264 -2.13 6.11 -4.22
CA THR A 264 -3.58 6.36 -4.22
C THR A 264 -4.33 5.12 -3.78
N SER A 265 -4.73 5.07 -2.51
CA SER A 265 -5.42 3.92 -1.94
C SER A 265 -6.95 4.06 -1.97
N TYR A 266 -7.61 3.03 -2.51
CA TYR A 266 -9.06 2.84 -2.45
C TYR A 266 -9.48 1.81 -1.40
N ALA A 267 -8.59 1.46 -0.47
CA ALA A 267 -8.88 0.50 0.59
C ALA A 267 -10.02 1.01 1.52
N ARG A 268 -10.71 0.05 2.14
CA ARG A 268 -11.90 0.29 2.99
C ARG A 268 -11.84 -0.52 4.28
N ASP A 269 -10.64 -0.83 4.76
CA ASP A 269 -10.40 -1.66 5.94
C ASP A 269 -10.88 -0.96 7.20
N VAL A 270 -10.51 0.31 7.38
CA VAL A 270 -10.95 1.15 8.50
C VAL A 270 -12.46 1.40 8.42
N ILE A 271 -12.97 1.71 7.24
CA ILE A 271 -14.41 1.87 7.01
C ILE A 271 -15.18 0.61 7.39
N THR A 272 -14.68 -0.57 7.01
CA THR A 272 -15.30 -1.85 7.34
C THR A 272 -15.31 -2.07 8.86
N MET A 273 -14.18 -1.80 9.53
CA MET A 273 -14.08 -1.86 10.99
C MET A 273 -15.09 -0.92 11.67
N LEU A 274 -15.10 0.37 11.31
CA LEU A 274 -15.99 1.37 11.89
C LEU A 274 -17.47 1.01 11.72
N ARG A 275 -17.86 0.50 10.55
CA ARG A 275 -19.24 0.05 10.31
C ARG A 275 -19.66 -1.10 11.19
N ARG A 276 -18.76 -2.05 11.45
CA ARG A 276 -19.08 -3.18 12.34
C ARG A 276 -19.31 -2.70 13.76
N LEU A 277 -18.39 -1.87 14.26
CA LEU A 277 -18.51 -1.25 15.56
C LEU A 277 -19.79 -0.40 15.67
N ASP A 278 -20.16 0.30 14.60
CA ASP A 278 -21.38 1.11 14.56
C ASP A 278 -22.67 0.28 14.50
N ALA A 279 -22.67 -0.82 13.75
CA ALA A 279 -23.82 -1.73 13.65
C ALA A 279 -24.19 -2.40 14.98
N MET A 280 -23.27 -2.45 15.94
CA MET A 280 -23.52 -2.97 17.29
C MET A 280 -24.21 -1.95 18.21
N GLN A 281 -24.34 -0.69 17.79
CA GLN A 281 -24.98 0.33 18.60
C GLN A 281 -26.51 0.25 18.51
N ALA A 282 -27.19 0.75 19.55
CA ALA A 282 -28.65 0.84 19.56
C ALA A 282 -29.23 1.71 18.43
N ARG A 283 -28.44 2.69 17.94
CA ARG A 283 -28.80 3.58 16.83
C ARG A 283 -27.60 3.74 15.89
N PRO A 284 -27.37 2.80 14.96
CA PRO A 284 -26.31 2.92 13.96
C PRO A 284 -26.52 4.16 13.09
N THR A 285 -25.44 4.83 12.76
CA THR A 285 -25.42 6.07 11.99
C THR A 285 -24.73 5.91 10.63
N LEU A 286 -23.82 4.93 10.51
CA LEU A 286 -23.01 4.71 9.32
C LEU A 286 -23.76 3.87 8.28
N ARG A 287 -23.77 4.32 7.03
CA ARG A 287 -24.38 3.58 5.91
C ARG A 287 -23.33 2.91 5.04
N GLU A 288 -23.70 1.79 4.42
CA GLU A 288 -22.91 1.16 3.35
C GLU A 288 -22.69 2.15 2.21
N THR A 289 -21.44 2.43 1.85
CA THR A 289 -21.12 3.23 0.66
C THR A 289 -19.77 2.85 0.07
N LYS A 290 -19.76 2.40 -1.19
CA LYS A 290 -18.51 2.08 -1.92
C LYS A 290 -17.70 3.32 -2.33
N ARG A 291 -18.20 4.53 -2.08
CA ARG A 291 -17.58 5.79 -2.50
C ARG A 291 -16.55 6.33 -1.50
N ILE A 292 -16.67 5.92 -0.24
CA ILE A 292 -15.75 6.36 0.80
C ILE A 292 -14.67 5.29 0.93
N HIS A 293 -13.43 5.76 0.91
CA HIS A 293 -12.21 4.98 1.09
C HIS A 293 -11.45 5.54 2.29
N ASP A 294 -10.64 4.70 2.93
CA ASP A 294 -9.98 5.01 4.19
C ASP A 294 -9.12 6.28 4.10
N ALA A 295 -8.41 6.49 2.98
CA ALA A 295 -7.57 7.68 2.76
C ALA A 295 -8.37 9.00 2.90
N LEU A 296 -9.66 9.00 2.53
CA LEU A 296 -10.52 10.18 2.67
C LEU A 296 -10.88 10.49 4.12
N LEU A 297 -10.85 9.50 5.02
CA LEU A 297 -11.05 9.74 6.45
C LEU A 297 -9.98 10.68 6.99
N TRP A 298 -8.75 10.57 6.49
CA TRP A 298 -7.57 11.28 6.97
C TRP A 298 -7.27 12.59 6.25
N GLN A 299 -7.86 12.81 5.07
CA GLN A 299 -7.64 14.02 4.29
C GLN A 299 -7.96 15.28 5.11
N GLY A 300 -6.96 16.14 5.30
CA GLY A 300 -7.05 17.36 6.12
C GLY A 300 -6.98 17.14 7.63
N ARG A 301 -6.59 15.95 8.11
CA ARG A 301 -6.37 15.61 9.55
C ARG A 301 -4.93 15.25 9.90
N LEU A 302 -4.08 15.09 8.90
CA LEU A 302 -2.66 14.77 9.05
C LEU A 302 -1.84 15.93 8.49
N CYS A 303 -0.83 16.38 9.23
CA CYS A 303 0.22 17.23 8.69
C CYS A 303 1.19 16.39 7.86
N TRP A 304 2.01 17.03 7.01
CA TRP A 304 3.04 16.31 6.26
C TRP A 304 3.95 15.52 7.21
N GLY A 305 4.22 14.25 6.89
CA GLY A 305 5.00 13.33 7.70
C GLY A 305 4.20 12.61 8.79
N ASP A 306 3.05 13.13 9.22
CA ASP A 306 2.19 12.44 10.18
C ASP A 306 1.65 11.14 9.59
N ARG A 307 1.39 10.19 10.49
CA ARG A 307 0.77 8.93 10.10
C ARG A 307 -0.37 8.54 11.04
N THR A 308 -1.18 7.61 10.60
CA THR A 308 -2.12 6.92 11.51
C THR A 308 -1.36 5.88 12.33
N PRO A 309 -1.91 5.45 13.50
CA PRO A 309 -1.50 4.20 14.12
C PRO A 309 -1.53 3.04 13.13
N ALA A 310 -0.56 2.13 13.26
CA ALA A 310 -0.52 0.89 12.52
C ALA A 310 -1.70 0.00 12.92
N MET A 311 -2.31 -0.64 11.94
CA MET A 311 -3.39 -1.61 12.12
C MET A 311 -3.07 -2.89 11.37
N ILE A 312 -3.63 -4.02 11.81
CA ILE A 312 -3.50 -5.29 11.11
C ILE A 312 -4.60 -5.38 10.07
N CYS A 313 -4.23 -5.71 8.82
CA CYS A 313 -5.18 -5.96 7.75
C CYS A 313 -5.95 -7.26 8.05
N ALA A 314 -7.28 -7.18 8.10
CA ALA A 314 -8.14 -8.29 8.51
C ALA A 314 -9.30 -8.48 7.53
N ARG A 315 -8.97 -8.57 6.24
CA ARG A 315 -9.94 -8.89 5.19
C ARG A 315 -10.30 -10.38 5.21
N GLY A 316 -11.58 -10.68 5.07
CA GLY A 316 -12.13 -12.04 4.96
C GLY A 316 -12.26 -12.52 3.52
N ASP A 317 -11.29 -12.16 2.66
CA ASP A 317 -11.32 -12.42 1.23
C ASP A 317 -9.99 -13.01 0.71
N VAL A 318 -9.18 -12.25 -0.02
CA VAL A 318 -7.92 -12.69 -0.63
C VAL A 318 -6.91 -13.22 0.39
N LEU A 319 -6.96 -12.71 1.63
CA LEU A 319 -6.06 -13.13 2.71
C LEU A 319 -6.32 -14.58 3.14
N GLU A 320 -7.46 -15.19 2.83
CA GLU A 320 -7.64 -16.63 3.07
C GLU A 320 -6.63 -17.46 2.27
N GLY A 321 -6.28 -17.01 1.06
CA GLY A 321 -5.27 -17.66 0.23
C GLY A 321 -3.83 -17.51 0.75
N TYR A 322 -3.58 -16.64 1.74
CA TYR A 322 -2.24 -16.39 2.27
C TYR A 322 -1.80 -17.48 3.27
N GLY A 323 -2.70 -18.40 3.64
CA GLY A 323 -2.39 -19.49 4.56
C GLY A 323 -1.94 -18.97 5.91
N GLN A 324 -0.75 -19.37 6.37
CA GLN A 324 -0.19 -18.91 7.65
C GLN A 324 0.09 -17.40 7.70
N TYR A 325 0.23 -16.74 6.54
CA TYR A 325 0.51 -15.31 6.43
C TYR A 325 -0.76 -14.42 6.41
N ARG A 326 -1.95 -15.01 6.60
CA ARG A 326 -3.24 -14.30 6.54
C ARG A 326 -3.36 -13.09 7.48
N GLU A 327 -2.62 -13.06 8.59
CA GLU A 327 -2.64 -11.97 9.59
C GLU A 327 -1.28 -11.28 9.70
N SER A 328 -0.43 -11.45 8.70
CA SER A 328 0.95 -10.97 8.67
C SER A 328 1.12 -9.66 7.92
N VAL A 329 0.04 -9.02 7.46
CA VAL A 329 0.09 -7.70 6.82
C VAL A 329 -0.48 -6.64 7.76
N ALA A 330 0.35 -5.67 8.12
CA ALA A 330 -0.03 -4.45 8.79
C ALA A 330 -0.03 -3.27 7.82
N PHE A 331 -0.70 -2.18 8.18
CA PHE A 331 -0.73 -0.98 7.37
C PHE A 331 -0.89 0.29 8.23
N CYS A 332 -0.46 1.42 7.67
CA CYS A 332 -0.81 2.76 8.15
C CYS A 332 -0.99 3.71 6.97
N TYR A 333 -1.56 4.88 7.22
CA TYR A 333 -1.61 5.97 6.24
C TYR A 333 -0.57 7.03 6.62
N LEU A 334 0.30 7.42 5.68
CA LEU A 334 1.34 8.43 5.85
C LEU A 334 1.05 9.62 4.94
N GLN A 335 1.00 10.83 5.50
CA GLN A 335 0.79 12.05 4.72
C GLN A 335 2.09 12.48 4.04
N THR A 336 2.24 12.18 2.75
CA THR A 336 3.47 12.45 1.98
C THR A 336 3.38 13.69 1.09
N SER A 337 2.19 14.29 0.95
CA SER A 337 1.97 15.49 0.14
C SER A 337 1.16 16.55 0.89
N SER A 338 1.06 17.76 0.37
CA SER A 338 0.23 18.83 0.95
C SER A 338 -1.18 18.89 0.37
N SER A 339 -1.42 18.27 -0.78
CA SER A 339 -2.63 18.46 -1.59
C SER A 339 -3.45 17.17 -1.83
N HIS A 340 -2.87 16.00 -1.61
CA HIS A 340 -3.53 14.72 -1.82
C HIS A 340 -3.80 14.00 -0.49
N PRO A 341 -4.79 13.07 -0.44
CA PRO A 341 -4.93 12.15 0.67
C PRO A 341 -3.61 11.40 0.96
N PRO A 342 -3.42 10.89 2.20
CA PRO A 342 -2.20 10.19 2.56
C PRO A 342 -2.04 8.88 1.78
N ALA A 343 -0.79 8.53 1.47
CA ALA A 343 -0.45 7.23 0.90
C ALA A 343 -0.71 6.13 1.93
N ARG A 344 -1.09 4.94 1.46
CA ARG A 344 -1.18 3.75 2.31
C ARG A 344 0.12 2.99 2.23
N LEU A 345 0.71 2.73 3.38
CA LEU A 345 1.89 1.87 3.51
C LEU A 345 1.44 0.54 4.06
N GLU A 346 1.77 -0.55 3.37
CA GLU A 346 1.55 -1.92 3.80
C GLU A 346 2.89 -2.57 4.10
N PHE A 347 2.97 -3.33 5.18
CA PHE A 347 4.22 -3.92 5.63
C PHE A 347 3.98 -5.22 6.40
N PRO A 348 4.98 -6.12 6.42
CA PRO A 348 4.92 -7.30 7.27
C PRO A 348 4.75 -6.93 8.74
N ARG A 349 3.81 -7.59 9.42
CA ARG A 349 3.46 -7.35 10.82
C ARG A 349 4.67 -7.44 11.76
N TRP A 350 5.64 -8.31 11.46
CA TRP A 350 6.85 -8.46 12.27
C TRP A 350 7.59 -7.13 12.49
N MET A 351 7.52 -6.19 11.54
CA MET A 351 8.16 -4.88 11.67
C MET A 351 7.58 -4.05 12.83
N LEU A 352 6.28 -4.20 13.06
CA LEU A 352 5.59 -3.57 14.18
C LEU A 352 5.91 -4.30 15.49
N ASP A 353 5.86 -5.63 15.48
CA ASP A 353 6.06 -6.47 16.66
C ASP A 353 7.51 -6.36 17.19
N ASP A 354 8.51 -6.28 16.30
CA ASP A 354 9.93 -6.09 16.64
C ASP A 354 10.30 -4.63 16.93
N GLY A 355 9.37 -3.68 16.73
CA GLY A 355 9.59 -2.26 17.00
C GLY A 355 10.51 -1.53 16.01
N VAL A 356 10.70 -2.06 14.80
CA VAL A 356 11.52 -1.43 13.76
C VAL A 356 10.74 -0.48 12.85
N LEU A 357 9.41 -0.43 12.99
CA LEU A 357 8.54 0.36 12.10
C LEU A 357 8.89 1.84 12.03
N GLU A 358 9.03 2.56 13.16
CA GLU A 358 9.23 4.01 13.11
C GLU A 358 10.55 4.43 12.43
N PRO A 359 11.71 3.81 12.73
CA PRO A 359 12.93 4.05 11.97
C PRO A 359 12.78 3.79 10.46
N VAL A 360 12.04 2.74 10.07
CA VAL A 360 11.76 2.46 8.66
C VAL A 360 10.89 3.57 8.05
N LEU A 361 9.89 4.08 8.76
CA LEU A 361 9.04 5.16 8.26
C LEU A 361 9.80 6.50 8.14
N ASP A 362 10.82 6.73 8.95
CA ASP A 362 11.73 7.85 8.74
C ASP A 362 12.52 7.72 7.43
N VAL A 363 12.94 6.49 7.06
CA VAL A 363 13.54 6.22 5.74
C VAL A 363 12.53 6.49 4.62
N VAL A 364 11.27 6.06 4.78
CA VAL A 364 10.20 6.36 3.79
C VAL A 364 10.03 7.87 3.61
N ARG A 365 9.96 8.64 4.70
CA ARG A 365 9.83 10.11 4.66
C ARG A 365 11.02 10.76 3.97
N ALA A 366 12.24 10.30 4.26
CA ALA A 366 13.46 10.82 3.64
C ALA A 366 13.52 10.52 2.13
N GLU A 367 13.16 9.31 1.70
CA GLU A 367 13.04 8.94 0.28
C GLU A 367 11.97 9.77 -0.44
N VAL A 368 10.86 10.08 0.22
CA VAL A 368 9.80 10.97 -0.30
C VAL A 368 10.30 12.41 -0.46
N ILE A 369 11.09 12.92 0.50
CA ILE A 369 11.72 14.24 0.39
C ILE A 369 12.70 14.27 -0.79
N ALA A 370 13.47 13.18 -0.98
CA ALA A 370 14.42 13.06 -2.07
C ALA A 370 13.74 13.06 -3.45
N GLY A 371 12.62 12.34 -3.60
CA GLY A 371 11.84 12.31 -4.85
C GLY A 371 11.13 13.64 -5.14
N GLY A 372 10.69 14.35 -4.08
CA GLY A 372 10.11 15.70 -4.18
C GLY A 372 8.67 15.76 -4.73
N SER A 373 8.12 14.63 -5.14
CA SER A 373 6.76 14.47 -5.70
C SER A 373 5.73 13.94 -4.70
N GLY A 374 6.16 13.60 -3.47
CA GLY A 374 5.35 12.83 -2.52
C GLY A 374 5.51 11.32 -2.66
N TYR A 375 6.47 10.88 -3.47
CA TYR A 375 6.75 9.48 -3.81
C TYR A 375 8.22 9.11 -3.50
N PRO A 376 8.54 7.87 -3.07
CA PRO A 376 9.91 7.48 -2.76
C PRO A 376 10.83 7.51 -3.98
N TYR A 377 11.97 8.20 -3.86
CA TYR A 377 12.97 8.31 -4.92
C TYR A 377 13.48 6.96 -5.44
N ALA A 378 13.65 5.97 -4.56
CA ALA A 378 14.08 4.64 -4.96
C ALA A 378 13.12 4.01 -5.99
N ILE A 379 11.81 4.16 -5.80
CA ILE A 379 10.80 3.63 -6.73
C ILE A 379 10.85 4.39 -8.05
N GLU A 380 10.85 5.74 -8.03
CA GLU A 380 10.97 6.55 -9.25
C GLU A 380 12.22 6.19 -10.07
N THR A 381 13.31 5.85 -9.37
CA THR A 381 14.57 5.50 -10.00
C THR A 381 14.55 4.08 -10.57
N ALA A 382 13.83 3.14 -9.94
CA ALA A 382 13.66 1.79 -10.46
C ALA A 382 12.78 1.79 -11.73
N ASP A 383 11.68 2.57 -11.74
CA ASP A 383 10.82 2.77 -12.91
C ASP A 383 11.64 3.29 -14.11
N ALA A 384 12.43 4.34 -13.89
CA ALA A 384 13.28 4.92 -14.93
C ALA A 384 14.41 4.00 -15.44
N VAL A 385 14.70 2.90 -14.74
CA VAL A 385 15.67 1.87 -15.15
C VAL A 385 14.97 0.70 -15.86
N SER A 386 13.68 0.49 -15.61
CA SER A 386 12.90 -0.68 -16.04
C SER A 386 12.52 -0.70 -17.49
#